data_AF-T2M7Z9-F1
#
_entry.id   AF-T2M7Z9-F1
#
_cell.length_a   1.000
_cell.length_b   1.000
_cell.length_c   1.000
_cell.angle_alpha   90.00
_cell.angle_beta   90.00
_cell.angle_gamma   90.00
#
_symmetry.space_group_name_H-M   'P 1'
#
loop_
_entity.id
_entity.type
_entity.pdbx_description
1 polymer ?
#
loop_
_entity_poly.entity_id
_entity_poly.type
_entity_poly.pdbx_seq_one_letter_code
_entity_poly.pdbx_strand_id
1 'polypeptide(L)'
;KMLKFLASILNLQYEAVVSIWKVYWFFVYSIFISVVIYGAFFMLYLPSPEHIKPVHFKYNFSCENSNQVCSYPTAIVSLHDFYKPTKEAIRVLSRGQEYMINVQLDMPFSEENRNLGMFLSKIDILNKDGKILASSERSSLFTYESNLLSIISTFFFIFPLLFGFQEQKRWMEVVLLDSFIDSSYEPAEVAKITIYSKRIQFYSARLRIKAVFSGIRYYMHQWPITFSFFAFTNILAVVTMVFLWRRGNKNEEIQLDLADDLSDSDDDVNEETDNKELTDENLCLDENEDDSDSNNVEIEEIDGGSRLGGREICQ
;
A
#
# COMPACT_ATOMS: atom_id res chain seq x y z
N LYS A 1 13.40 59.31 -15.44
CA LYS A 1 12.55 58.38 -16.23
C LYS A 1 13.28 57.06 -16.54
N MET A 2 14.49 57.07 -17.12
CA MET A 2 15.26 55.83 -17.35
C MET A 2 15.57 55.00 -16.10
N LEU A 3 15.95 55.62 -14.97
CA LEU A 3 16.21 54.89 -13.70
C LEU A 3 14.97 54.20 -13.14
N LYS A 4 13.79 54.83 -13.25
CA LYS A 4 12.51 54.22 -12.84
C LYS A 4 12.12 53.06 -13.77
N PHE A 5 12.42 53.18 -15.06
CA PHE A 5 12.21 52.13 -16.05
C PHE A 5 13.12 50.92 -15.83
N LEU A 6 14.41 51.14 -15.54
CA LEU A 6 15.36 50.09 -15.19
C LEU A 6 14.99 49.38 -13.88
N ALA A 7 14.59 50.13 -12.84
CA ALA A 7 14.12 49.57 -11.58
C ALA A 7 12.85 48.72 -11.77
N SER A 8 11.91 49.17 -12.62
CA SER A 8 10.71 48.41 -12.95
C SER A 8 11.02 47.10 -13.69
N ILE A 9 11.99 47.11 -14.62
CA ILE A 9 12.43 45.90 -15.33
C ILE A 9 13.13 44.93 -14.38
N LEU A 10 13.99 45.43 -13.48
CA LEU A 10 14.68 44.61 -12.48
C LEU A 10 13.68 43.95 -11.51
N ASN A 11 12.65 44.67 -11.09
CA ASN A 11 11.60 44.13 -10.22
C ASN A 11 10.75 43.07 -10.95
N LEU A 12 10.42 43.31 -12.23
CA LEU A 12 9.70 42.33 -13.05
C LEU A 12 10.53 41.06 -13.28
N GLN A 13 11.84 41.19 -13.50
CA GLN A 13 12.75 40.05 -13.61
C GLN A 13 12.86 39.29 -12.29
N TYR A 14 12.95 39.99 -11.15
CA TYR A 14 12.99 39.39 -9.83
C TYR A 14 11.71 38.56 -9.55
N GLU A 15 10.53 39.13 -9.75
CA GLU A 15 9.25 38.44 -9.58
C GLU A 15 9.11 37.22 -10.50
N ALA A 16 9.57 37.33 -11.76
CA ALA A 16 9.57 36.21 -12.69
C ALA A 16 10.49 35.07 -12.22
N VAL A 17 11.71 35.38 -11.78
CA VAL A 17 12.67 34.39 -11.26
C VAL A 17 12.13 33.71 -10.00
N VAL A 18 11.56 34.48 -9.07
CA VAL A 18 10.97 33.95 -7.84
C VAL A 18 9.78 33.03 -8.16
N SER A 19 8.93 33.40 -9.13
CA SER A 19 7.82 32.58 -9.58
C SER A 19 8.28 31.25 -10.20
N ILE A 20 9.29 31.29 -11.09
CA ILE A 20 9.88 30.08 -11.69
C ILE A 20 10.48 29.18 -10.60
N TRP A 21 11.17 29.76 -9.63
CA TRP A 21 11.76 29.02 -8.52
C TRP A 21 10.70 28.32 -7.65
N LYS A 22 9.58 29.00 -7.36
CA LYS A 22 8.43 28.41 -6.64
C LYS A 22 7.85 27.22 -7.40
N VAL A 23 7.67 27.36 -8.72
CA VAL A 23 7.15 26.28 -9.59
C VAL A 23 8.12 25.10 -9.63
N TYR A 24 9.42 25.36 -9.78
CA TYR A 24 10.46 24.34 -9.77
C TYR A 24 10.43 23.50 -8.47
N TRP A 25 10.47 24.16 -7.31
CA TRP A 25 10.43 23.46 -6.02
C TRP A 25 9.12 22.70 -5.81
N PHE A 26 8.00 23.25 -6.27
CA PHE A 26 6.71 22.55 -6.24
C PHE A 26 6.74 21.22 -7.01
N PHE A 27 7.32 21.19 -8.22
CA PHE A 27 7.50 19.94 -8.97
C PHE A 27 8.44 18.96 -8.27
N VAL A 28 9.55 19.45 -7.71
CA VAL A 28 10.51 18.61 -6.96
C VAL A 28 9.84 17.96 -5.74
N TYR A 29 9.09 18.73 -4.95
CA TYR A 29 8.36 18.19 -3.79
C TYR A 29 7.26 17.22 -4.20
N SER A 30 6.54 17.49 -5.30
CA SER A 30 5.50 16.60 -5.81
C SER A 30 6.07 15.23 -6.22
N ILE A 31 7.23 15.21 -6.90
CA ILE A 31 7.94 13.96 -7.24
C ILE A 31 8.34 13.22 -5.97
N PHE A 32 8.93 13.92 -4.99
CA PHE A 32 9.37 13.31 -3.74
C PHE A 32 8.19 12.67 -2.99
N ILE A 33 7.10 13.40 -2.81
CA ILE A 33 5.88 12.91 -2.15
C ILE A 33 5.32 11.70 -2.91
N SER A 34 5.30 11.74 -4.24
CA SER A 34 4.82 10.63 -5.05
C SER A 34 5.63 9.36 -4.84
N VAL A 35 6.96 9.45 -4.84
CA VAL A 35 7.83 8.28 -4.60
C VAL A 35 7.63 7.72 -3.20
N VAL A 36 7.50 8.60 -2.19
CA VAL A 36 7.26 8.17 -0.80
C VAL A 36 5.90 7.48 -0.66
N ILE A 37 4.83 8.07 -1.20
CA ILE A 37 3.48 7.49 -1.15
C ILE A 37 3.45 6.15 -1.89
N TYR A 38 4.03 6.09 -3.10
CA TYR A 38 4.07 4.85 -3.87
C TYR A 38 4.89 3.78 -3.15
N GLY A 39 6.06 4.12 -2.62
CA GLY A 39 6.89 3.18 -1.84
C GLY A 39 6.17 2.67 -0.58
N ALA A 40 5.48 3.56 0.13
CA ALA A 40 4.66 3.18 1.29
C ALA A 40 3.51 2.27 0.90
N PHE A 41 2.76 2.62 -0.15
CA PHE A 41 1.71 1.77 -0.71
C PHE A 41 2.28 0.40 -1.13
N PHE A 42 3.46 0.39 -1.75
CA PHE A 42 4.09 -0.84 -2.21
C PHE A 42 4.42 -1.79 -1.07
N MET A 43 5.03 -1.27 -0.01
CA MET A 43 5.40 -2.07 1.16
C MET A 43 4.20 -2.51 2.00
N LEU A 44 3.13 -1.70 2.07
CA LEU A 44 1.95 -2.02 2.87
C LEU A 44 0.97 -2.94 2.15
N TYR A 45 0.84 -2.83 0.82
CA TYR A 45 -0.17 -3.54 0.06
C TYR A 45 0.33 -4.87 -0.54
N LEU A 46 1.61 -4.96 -0.92
CA LEU A 46 2.17 -6.14 -1.55
C LEU A 46 2.94 -6.97 -0.51
N PRO A 47 2.46 -8.17 -0.13
CA PRO A 47 3.21 -9.07 0.73
C PRO A 47 4.43 -9.62 -0.01
N SER A 48 5.34 -10.28 0.72
CA SER A 48 6.52 -10.90 0.12
C SER A 48 6.11 -11.91 -0.98
N PRO A 49 6.71 -11.83 -2.19
CA PRO A 49 6.30 -12.65 -3.33
C PRO A 49 6.71 -14.11 -3.19
N GLU A 50 7.79 -14.40 -2.45
CA GLU A 50 8.29 -15.75 -2.25
C GLU A 50 8.83 -15.90 -0.82
N HIS A 51 8.55 -17.05 -0.21
CA HIS A 51 9.16 -17.49 1.04
C HIS A 51 9.86 -18.83 0.82
N ILE A 52 11.13 -18.90 1.24
CA ILE A 52 11.96 -20.10 1.09
C ILE A 52 12.28 -20.63 2.49
N LYS A 53 11.90 -21.88 2.76
CA LYS A 53 12.15 -22.57 4.03
C LYS A 53 13.01 -23.81 3.81
N PRO A 54 14.05 -24.04 4.63
CA PRO A 54 14.80 -25.29 4.55
C PRO A 54 13.93 -26.46 5.01
N VAL A 55 14.06 -27.61 4.34
CA VAL A 55 13.32 -28.83 4.64
C VAL A 55 14.31 -29.90 5.05
N HIS A 56 14.17 -30.36 6.29
CA HIS A 56 15.00 -31.42 6.84
C HIS A 56 14.20 -32.71 6.92
N PHE A 57 14.49 -33.63 6.00
CA PHE A 57 13.87 -34.95 5.99
C PHE A 57 14.44 -35.84 7.09
N LYS A 58 13.53 -36.50 7.81
CA LYS A 58 13.82 -37.50 8.83
C LYS A 58 13.54 -38.89 8.27
N TYR A 59 14.36 -39.83 8.69
CA TYR A 59 14.27 -41.24 8.33
C TYR A 59 14.24 -42.06 9.61
N ASN A 60 13.47 -43.15 9.59
CA ASN A 60 13.53 -44.19 10.59
C ASN A 60 14.36 -45.36 10.05
N PHE A 61 15.35 -45.77 10.86
CA PHE A 61 16.24 -46.91 10.59
C PHE A 61 15.85 -48.16 11.40
N SER A 62 14.90 -48.04 12.32
CA SER A 62 14.44 -49.13 13.17
C SER A 62 13.37 -49.95 12.45
N CYS A 63 13.80 -50.81 11.52
CA CYS A 63 12.99 -51.91 11.04
C CYS A 63 13.68 -53.22 11.36
N GLU A 64 12.89 -54.22 11.72
CA GLU A 64 13.32 -55.43 12.44
C GLU A 64 14.47 -56.24 11.81
N ASN A 65 14.90 -56.00 10.56
CA ASN A 65 15.82 -56.92 9.89
C ASN A 65 16.83 -56.31 8.87
N SER A 66 17.07 -55.00 8.82
CA SER A 66 18.15 -54.48 7.95
C SER A 66 18.67 -53.10 8.35
N ASN A 67 19.98 -52.86 8.15
CA ASN A 67 20.62 -51.53 8.23
C ASN A 67 20.20 -50.60 7.06
N GLN A 68 19.01 -50.78 6.49
CA GLN A 68 18.52 -50.06 5.32
C GLN A 68 17.43 -49.06 5.72
N VAL A 69 17.35 -47.96 4.97
CA VAL A 69 16.27 -46.97 5.13
C VAL A 69 14.95 -47.62 4.75
N CYS A 70 14.05 -47.77 5.71
CA CYS A 70 12.82 -48.52 5.51
C CYS A 70 11.54 -47.68 5.66
N SER A 71 11.61 -46.52 6.30
CA SER A 71 10.55 -45.49 6.21
C SER A 71 10.73 -44.58 5.00
N TYR A 72 9.64 -43.99 4.54
CA TYR A 72 9.69 -42.90 3.57
C TYR A 72 10.28 -41.62 4.20
N PRO A 73 11.11 -40.84 3.48
CA PRO A 73 11.56 -39.53 3.93
C PRO A 73 10.36 -38.65 4.28
N THR A 74 10.29 -38.20 5.54
CA THR A 74 9.24 -37.30 6.02
C THR A 74 9.86 -36.07 6.66
N ALA A 75 9.34 -34.89 6.32
CA ALA A 75 9.77 -33.62 6.89
C ALA A 75 8.57 -32.86 7.44
N ILE A 76 8.78 -32.13 8.52
CA ILE A 76 7.78 -31.26 9.14
C ILE A 76 8.39 -29.86 9.17
N VAL A 77 7.72 -28.91 8.52
CA VAL A 77 8.20 -27.54 8.34
C VAL A 77 7.21 -26.59 8.99
N SER A 78 7.68 -25.70 9.86
CA SER A 78 6.85 -24.66 10.44
C SER A 78 6.63 -23.51 9.45
N LEU A 79 5.37 -23.14 9.24
CA LEU A 79 4.91 -22.01 8.43
C LEU A 79 4.87 -20.69 9.22
N HIS A 80 5.62 -20.63 10.32
CA HIS A 80 5.86 -19.43 11.11
C HIS A 80 7.33 -19.01 11.01
N ASP A 81 7.57 -17.70 11.00
CA ASP A 81 8.90 -17.12 11.13
C ASP A 81 9.18 -16.76 12.59
N PHE A 82 10.17 -17.42 13.20
CA PHE A 82 10.67 -17.13 14.54
C PHE A 82 11.85 -16.13 14.53
N TYR A 83 11.98 -15.31 13.48
CA TYR A 83 13.14 -14.45 13.27
C TYR A 83 13.24 -13.27 14.27
N LYS A 84 12.22 -13.04 15.11
CA LYS A 84 12.28 -12.04 16.18
C LYS A 84 11.94 -12.65 17.54
N PRO A 85 12.68 -12.30 18.62
CA PRO A 85 12.34 -12.66 20.00
C PRO A 85 11.18 -11.82 20.53
N THR A 86 10.24 -11.43 19.66
CA THR A 86 8.99 -10.80 20.05
C THR A 86 7.97 -11.92 20.13
N LYS A 87 7.16 -11.97 21.19
CA LYS A 87 6.21 -13.05 21.52
C LYS A 87 5.13 -13.34 20.45
N GLU A 88 5.20 -12.72 19.28
CA GLU A 88 4.26 -12.86 18.18
C GLU A 88 4.96 -13.50 16.98
N ALA A 89 4.68 -14.78 16.76
CA ALA A 89 5.13 -15.50 15.58
C ALA A 89 4.52 -14.85 14.33
N ILE A 90 5.36 -14.28 13.47
CA ILE A 90 4.91 -13.70 12.19
C ILE A 90 4.50 -14.86 11.30
N ARG A 91 3.24 -14.85 10.83
CA ARG A 91 2.73 -15.84 9.89
C ARG A 91 3.43 -15.66 8.55
N VAL A 92 3.96 -16.76 7.99
CA VAL A 92 4.59 -16.74 6.66
C VAL A 92 3.52 -16.51 5.59
N LEU A 93 2.33 -17.06 5.78
CA LEU A 93 1.21 -16.90 4.86
C LEU A 93 0.34 -15.70 5.27
N SER A 94 0.07 -14.84 4.29
CA SER A 94 -0.85 -13.72 4.44
C SER A 94 -2.30 -14.22 4.31
N ARG A 95 -3.19 -13.68 5.14
CA ARG A 95 -4.60 -14.09 5.19
C ARG A 95 -5.30 -13.80 3.86
N GLY A 96 -6.03 -14.78 3.33
CA GLY A 96 -6.81 -14.63 2.10
C GLY A 96 -5.97 -14.43 0.83
N GLN A 97 -4.65 -14.62 0.91
CA GLN A 97 -3.76 -14.61 -0.24
C GLN A 97 -3.61 -16.05 -0.76
N GLU A 98 -3.66 -16.19 -2.08
CA GLU A 98 -3.42 -17.45 -2.75
C GLU A 98 -1.92 -17.70 -2.92
N TYR A 99 -1.50 -18.94 -2.66
CA TYR A 99 -0.13 -19.40 -2.71
C TYR A 99 0.01 -20.68 -3.52
N MET A 100 1.08 -20.75 -4.31
CA MET A 100 1.58 -21.96 -4.94
C MET A 100 2.74 -22.50 -4.10
N ILE A 101 2.68 -23.78 -3.72
CA ILE A 101 3.65 -24.40 -2.82
C ILE A 101 4.43 -25.48 -3.57
N ASN A 102 5.75 -25.28 -3.65
CA ASN A 102 6.67 -26.14 -4.39
C ASN A 102 7.73 -26.70 -3.45
N VAL A 103 8.13 -27.95 -3.64
CA VAL A 103 9.34 -28.50 -3.03
C VAL A 103 10.46 -28.52 -4.05
N GLN A 104 11.57 -27.86 -3.72
CA GLN A 104 12.81 -27.90 -4.49
C GLN A 104 13.74 -28.92 -3.83
N LEU A 105 14.08 -29.98 -4.56
CA LEU A 105 15.01 -31.04 -4.14
C LEU A 105 16.34 -30.81 -4.85
N ASP A 106 17.42 -30.66 -4.09
CA ASP A 106 18.77 -30.61 -4.62
C ASP A 106 19.33 -32.04 -4.64
N MET A 107 19.44 -32.63 -5.83
CA MET A 107 19.77 -34.05 -6.01
C MET A 107 21.06 -34.25 -6.82
N PRO A 108 21.89 -35.25 -6.47
CA PRO A 108 22.98 -35.68 -7.31
C PRO A 108 22.47 -36.38 -8.57
N PHE A 109 23.24 -36.27 -9.65
CA PHE A 109 23.04 -37.05 -10.86
C PHE A 109 23.62 -38.47 -10.71
N SER A 110 23.11 -39.25 -9.73
CA SER A 110 23.56 -40.62 -9.45
C SER A 110 22.78 -41.67 -10.26
N GLU A 111 23.36 -42.86 -10.44
CA GLU A 111 22.68 -43.99 -11.09
C GLU A 111 21.37 -44.38 -10.40
N GLU A 112 21.36 -44.37 -9.07
CA GLU A 112 20.16 -44.66 -8.27
C GLU A 112 19.04 -43.65 -8.55
N ASN A 113 19.36 -42.35 -8.63
CA ASN A 113 18.38 -41.32 -8.94
C ASN A 113 17.91 -41.36 -10.41
N ARG A 114 18.79 -41.74 -11.34
CA ARG A 114 18.42 -41.93 -12.76
C ARG A 114 17.46 -43.11 -12.94
N ASN A 115 17.70 -44.21 -12.23
CA ASN A 115 16.91 -45.43 -12.32
C ASN A 115 15.68 -45.43 -11.38
N LEU A 116 15.51 -44.38 -10.59
CA LEU A 116 14.41 -44.25 -9.62
C LEU A 116 13.03 -44.25 -10.30
N GLY A 117 12.95 -43.73 -11.52
CA GLY A 117 11.69 -43.56 -12.24
C GLY A 117 10.77 -42.51 -11.60
N MET A 118 9.47 -42.66 -11.82
CA MET A 118 8.47 -41.78 -11.22
C MET A 118 8.38 -42.03 -9.72
N PHE A 119 8.39 -40.97 -8.93
CA PHE A 119 8.13 -41.02 -7.49
C PHE A 119 6.98 -40.09 -7.12
N LEU A 120 6.26 -40.45 -6.07
CA LEU A 120 5.17 -39.65 -5.55
C LEU A 120 5.67 -38.76 -4.41
N SER A 121 5.25 -37.51 -4.41
CA SER A 121 5.48 -36.56 -3.33
C SER A 121 4.13 -36.12 -2.77
N LYS A 122 4.02 -36.05 -1.45
CA LYS A 122 2.80 -35.66 -0.75
C LYS A 122 3.08 -34.49 0.17
N ILE A 123 2.13 -33.55 0.21
CA ILE A 123 2.09 -32.50 1.21
C ILE A 123 0.77 -32.56 1.98
N ASP A 124 0.86 -32.44 3.30
CA ASP A 124 -0.27 -32.22 4.19
C ASP A 124 -0.04 -30.89 4.92
N ILE A 125 -0.95 -29.94 4.77
CA ILE A 125 -0.95 -28.69 5.53
C ILE A 125 -1.81 -28.90 6.77
N LEU A 126 -1.26 -28.64 7.94
CA LEU A 126 -1.89 -28.87 9.23
C LEU A 126 -2.04 -27.57 10.02
N ASN A 127 -3.12 -27.50 10.80
CA ASN A 127 -3.36 -26.47 11.81
C ASN A 127 -2.67 -26.83 13.15
N LYS A 128 -2.76 -25.94 14.15
CA LYS A 128 -2.35 -26.12 15.56
C LYS A 128 -2.74 -27.48 16.13
N ASP A 129 -3.98 -27.88 15.87
CA ASP A 129 -4.58 -29.09 16.44
C ASP A 129 -4.18 -30.37 15.67
N GLY A 130 -3.33 -30.26 14.65
CA GLY A 130 -2.95 -31.38 13.79
C GLY A 130 -4.03 -31.80 12.77
N LYS A 131 -5.10 -31.02 12.63
CA LYS A 131 -6.12 -31.22 11.59
C LYS A 131 -5.54 -30.88 10.21
N ILE A 132 -5.74 -31.76 9.23
CA ILE A 132 -5.32 -31.54 7.84
C ILE A 132 -6.28 -30.53 7.20
N LEU A 133 -5.75 -29.38 6.77
CA LEU A 133 -6.47 -28.32 6.07
C LEU A 133 -6.49 -28.57 4.55
N ALA A 134 -5.35 -29.01 4.02
CA ALA A 134 -5.20 -29.36 2.61
C ALA A 134 -4.21 -30.51 2.47
N SER A 135 -4.45 -31.40 1.51
CA SER A 135 -3.57 -32.52 1.17
C SER A 135 -3.47 -32.60 -0.35
N SER A 136 -2.27 -32.85 -0.86
CA SER A 136 -2.03 -33.07 -2.29
C SER A 136 -0.94 -34.10 -2.50
N GLU A 137 -1.09 -34.90 -3.54
CA GLU A 137 -0.17 -35.94 -3.96
C GLU A 137 0.17 -35.74 -5.44
N ARG A 138 1.46 -35.55 -5.73
CA ARG A 138 1.96 -35.21 -7.06
C ARG A 138 3.08 -36.16 -7.44
N SER A 139 2.90 -36.81 -8.59
CA SER A 139 3.94 -37.63 -9.21
C SER A 139 4.96 -36.74 -9.90
N SER A 140 6.23 -37.05 -9.73
CA SER A 140 7.32 -36.33 -10.37
C SER A 140 8.40 -37.28 -10.83
N LEU A 141 9.11 -36.88 -11.87
CA LEU A 141 10.17 -37.67 -12.49
C LEU A 141 11.45 -36.83 -12.53
N PHE A 142 12.57 -37.40 -12.12
CA PHE A 142 13.86 -36.76 -12.29
C PHE A 142 14.13 -36.52 -13.78
N THR A 143 14.57 -35.32 -14.14
CA THR A 143 14.76 -34.94 -15.54
C THR A 143 15.69 -35.94 -16.25
N TYR A 144 15.15 -36.64 -17.24
CA TYR A 144 15.89 -37.61 -18.00
C TYR A 144 16.97 -36.93 -18.86
N GLU A 145 18.16 -37.51 -18.86
CA GLU A 145 19.25 -37.13 -19.73
C GLU A 145 19.89 -38.39 -20.29
N SER A 146 20.19 -38.37 -21.58
CA SER A 146 20.83 -39.51 -22.25
C SER A 146 22.29 -39.64 -21.82
N ASN A 147 22.81 -40.87 -21.81
CA ASN A 147 24.21 -41.13 -21.46
C ASN A 147 25.19 -40.36 -22.36
N LEU A 148 24.88 -40.24 -23.66
CA LEU A 148 25.69 -39.45 -24.59
C LEU A 148 25.73 -37.97 -24.20
N LEU A 149 24.58 -37.39 -23.86
CA LEU A 149 24.51 -35.99 -23.45
C LEU A 149 25.27 -35.75 -22.13
N SER A 150 25.19 -36.70 -21.18
CA SER A 150 25.94 -36.63 -19.92
C SER A 150 27.46 -36.69 -20.13
N ILE A 151 27.95 -37.48 -21.09
CA ILE A 151 29.37 -37.54 -21.44
C ILE A 151 29.81 -36.23 -22.10
N ILE A 152 29.03 -35.73 -23.07
CA ILE A 152 29.35 -34.48 -23.77
C ILE A 152 29.34 -33.29 -22.81
N SER A 153 28.36 -33.21 -21.89
CA SER A 153 28.28 -32.14 -20.90
C SER A 153 29.45 -32.21 -19.92
N THR A 154 29.81 -33.41 -19.44
CA THR A 154 30.96 -33.60 -18.56
C THR A 154 32.28 -33.25 -19.26
N PHE A 155 32.43 -33.60 -20.54
CA PHE A 155 33.61 -33.25 -21.33
C PHE A 155 33.72 -31.74 -21.54
N PHE A 156 32.61 -31.08 -21.88
CA PHE A 156 32.57 -29.63 -22.07
C PHE A 156 32.90 -28.86 -20.77
N PHE A 157 32.45 -29.37 -19.63
CA PHE A 157 32.69 -28.76 -18.32
C PHE A 157 33.86 -29.41 -17.53
N ILE A 158 34.78 -30.13 -18.17
CA ILE A 158 35.83 -30.89 -17.48
C ILE A 158 36.71 -30.03 -16.57
N PHE A 159 37.18 -28.88 -17.06
CA PHE A 159 38.02 -27.97 -16.29
C PHE A 159 37.29 -27.42 -15.05
N PRO A 160 36.10 -26.79 -15.16
CA PRO A 160 35.41 -26.28 -13.98
C PRO A 160 34.99 -27.36 -12.98
N LEU A 161 34.71 -28.60 -13.43
CA LEU A 161 34.42 -29.71 -12.52
C LEU A 161 35.66 -30.15 -11.73
N LEU A 162 36.81 -30.31 -12.38
CA LEU A 162 38.06 -30.75 -11.72
C LEU A 162 38.57 -29.75 -10.69
N PHE A 163 38.46 -28.46 -10.98
CA PHE A 163 38.83 -27.40 -10.04
C PHE A 163 37.76 -27.11 -8.98
N GLY A 164 36.62 -27.81 -9.01
CA GLY A 164 35.52 -27.62 -8.05
C GLY A 164 34.75 -26.30 -8.22
N PHE A 165 34.92 -25.59 -9.33
CA PHE A 165 34.11 -24.40 -9.64
C PHE A 165 32.66 -24.76 -9.98
N GLN A 166 32.42 -25.98 -10.46
CA GLN A 166 31.09 -26.53 -10.66
C GLN A 166 30.96 -27.93 -10.06
N GLU A 167 29.77 -28.20 -9.53
CA GLU A 167 29.38 -29.51 -9.00
C GLU A 167 28.29 -30.11 -9.88
N GLN A 168 28.25 -31.44 -9.99
CA GLN A 168 27.19 -32.17 -10.69
C GLN A 168 25.90 -32.26 -9.86
N LYS A 169 25.36 -31.11 -9.44
CA LYS A 169 24.09 -31.00 -8.72
C LYS A 169 22.99 -30.50 -9.63
N ARG A 170 21.79 -31.07 -9.50
CA ARG A 170 20.58 -30.57 -10.16
C ARG A 170 19.51 -30.30 -9.13
N TRP A 171 18.85 -29.15 -9.29
CA TRP A 171 17.65 -28.84 -8.56
C TRP A 171 16.45 -29.36 -9.34
N MET A 172 15.51 -29.98 -8.65
CA MET A 172 14.24 -30.44 -9.18
C MET A 172 13.13 -29.76 -8.40
N GLU A 173 12.27 -29.02 -9.08
CA GLU A 173 11.11 -28.36 -8.47
C GLU A 173 9.85 -29.20 -8.74
N VAL A 174 9.14 -29.55 -7.68
CA VAL A 174 7.86 -30.26 -7.75
C VAL A 174 6.79 -29.36 -7.17
N VAL A 175 5.82 -28.99 -8.01
CA VAL A 175 4.64 -28.23 -7.58
C VAL A 175 3.74 -29.17 -6.80
N LEU A 176 3.57 -28.91 -5.50
CA LEU A 176 2.78 -29.77 -4.61
C LEU A 176 1.33 -29.27 -4.54
N LEU A 177 1.13 -27.96 -4.40
CA LEU A 177 -0.18 -27.30 -4.41
C LEU A 177 -0.14 -26.11 -5.37
N ASP A 178 -1.07 -26.07 -6.32
CA ASP A 178 -1.17 -24.97 -7.29
C ASP A 178 -1.82 -23.73 -6.67
N SER A 179 -2.88 -23.96 -5.88
CA SER A 179 -3.65 -22.92 -5.21
C SER A 179 -3.96 -23.32 -3.76
N PHE A 180 -3.35 -22.61 -2.82
CA PHE A 180 -3.64 -22.72 -1.40
C PHE A 180 -3.96 -21.34 -0.83
N ILE A 181 -5.12 -21.21 -0.18
CA ILE A 181 -5.57 -19.96 0.44
C ILE A 181 -5.61 -20.15 1.95
N ASP A 182 -4.85 -19.34 2.68
CA ASP A 182 -4.82 -19.41 4.14
C ASP A 182 -6.04 -18.72 4.76
N SER A 183 -6.77 -19.46 5.60
CA SER A 183 -7.98 -18.99 6.28
C SER A 183 -7.62 -18.24 7.57
N SER A 184 -8.37 -17.19 7.89
CA SER A 184 -8.16 -16.48 9.16
C SER A 184 -8.67 -17.27 10.38
N TYR A 185 -9.62 -18.19 10.18
CA TYR A 185 -10.26 -18.97 11.25
C TYR A 185 -9.47 -20.24 11.60
N GLU A 186 -8.97 -20.94 10.58
CA GLU A 186 -8.12 -22.13 10.71
C GLU A 186 -6.79 -21.89 10.00
N PRO A 187 -5.81 -21.24 10.67
CA PRO A 187 -4.55 -20.87 10.03
C PRO A 187 -3.64 -22.09 9.80
N ALA A 188 -2.92 -22.09 8.68
CA ALA A 188 -1.89 -23.08 8.40
C ALA A 188 -0.64 -22.85 9.26
N GLU A 189 -0.24 -23.87 10.02
CA GLU A 189 0.93 -23.78 10.91
C GLU A 189 2.09 -24.63 10.47
N VAL A 190 1.79 -25.81 9.95
CA VAL A 190 2.78 -26.85 9.69
C VAL A 190 2.53 -27.46 8.32
N ALA A 191 3.59 -27.61 7.53
CA ALA A 191 3.56 -28.40 6.31
C ALA A 191 4.34 -29.70 6.55
N LYS A 192 3.67 -30.83 6.39
CA LYS A 192 4.28 -32.15 6.42
C LYS A 192 4.48 -32.63 4.98
N ILE A 193 5.72 -32.91 4.61
CA ILE A 193 6.10 -33.36 3.27
C ILE A 193 6.60 -34.79 3.37
N THR A 194 6.08 -35.67 2.52
CA THR A 194 6.49 -37.08 2.44
C THR A 194 6.87 -37.41 1.00
N ILE A 195 8.03 -38.02 0.80
CA ILE A 195 8.44 -38.51 -0.52
C ILE A 195 8.34 -40.04 -0.50
N TYR A 196 7.51 -40.60 -1.37
CA TYR A 196 7.28 -42.05 -1.47
C TYR A 196 8.35 -42.72 -2.33
N SER A 197 9.60 -42.63 -1.89
CA SER A 197 10.70 -43.43 -2.41
C SER A 197 11.74 -43.66 -1.34
N LYS A 198 12.17 -44.91 -1.18
CA LYS A 198 13.19 -45.30 -0.18
C LYS A 198 14.62 -45.21 -0.72
N ARG A 199 14.77 -45.17 -2.05
CA ARG A 199 16.06 -45.17 -2.76
C ARG A 199 16.48 -43.78 -3.24
N ILE A 200 15.64 -42.77 -3.02
CA ILE A 200 15.91 -41.41 -3.46
C ILE A 200 17.10 -40.82 -2.69
N GLN A 201 18.01 -40.18 -3.41
CA GLN A 201 19.17 -39.51 -2.85
C GLN A 201 19.06 -38.01 -3.12
N PHE A 202 19.15 -37.20 -2.08
CA PHE A 202 19.17 -35.74 -2.20
C PHE A 202 20.07 -35.15 -1.12
N TYR A 203 20.69 -34.01 -1.42
CA TYR A 203 21.55 -33.29 -0.48
C TYR A 203 20.75 -32.38 0.45
N SER A 204 19.83 -31.62 -0.14
CA SER A 204 19.01 -30.65 0.58
C SER A 204 17.65 -30.53 -0.08
N ALA A 205 16.69 -30.03 0.68
CA ALA A 205 15.39 -29.70 0.18
C ALA A 205 14.94 -28.35 0.72
N ARG A 206 14.17 -27.63 -0.08
CA ARG A 206 13.65 -26.30 0.22
C ARG A 206 12.18 -26.24 -0.14
N LEU A 207 11.36 -25.73 0.76
CA LEU A 207 9.96 -25.45 0.52
C LEU A 207 9.87 -24.00 0.02
N ARG A 208 9.39 -23.83 -1.21
CA ARG A 208 9.14 -22.53 -1.83
C ARG A 208 7.65 -22.26 -1.82
N ILE A 209 7.26 -21.17 -1.19
CA ILE A 209 5.88 -20.71 -1.12
C ILE A 209 5.82 -19.43 -1.95
N LYS A 210 5.23 -19.51 -3.14
CA LYS A 210 5.13 -18.39 -4.08
C LYS A 210 3.73 -17.79 -3.99
N ALA A 211 3.62 -16.48 -3.77
CA ALA A 211 2.35 -15.80 -3.78
C ALA A 211 1.83 -15.68 -5.22
N VAL A 212 0.60 -16.14 -5.45
CA VAL A 212 -0.09 -15.95 -6.74
C VAL A 212 -0.90 -14.65 -6.64
N PHE A 213 -0.35 -13.57 -7.18
CA PHE A 213 -1.04 -12.29 -7.17
C PHE A 213 -2.11 -12.21 -8.25
N SER A 214 -3.26 -11.63 -7.90
CA SER A 214 -4.35 -11.33 -8.83
C SER A 214 -4.74 -9.84 -8.73
N GLY A 215 -5.39 -9.32 -9.77
CA GLY A 215 -5.87 -7.93 -9.82
C GLY A 215 -4.74 -6.89 -9.81
N ILE A 216 -4.89 -5.83 -8.99
CA ILE A 216 -3.93 -4.71 -8.92
C ILE A 216 -2.54 -5.19 -8.47
N ARG A 217 -2.49 -6.14 -7.51
CA ARG A 217 -1.23 -6.72 -7.01
C ARG A 217 -0.42 -7.38 -8.13
N TYR A 218 -1.09 -8.05 -9.06
CA TYR A 218 -0.44 -8.69 -10.20
C TYR A 218 0.27 -7.67 -11.09
N TYR A 219 -0.43 -6.61 -11.52
CA TYR A 219 0.16 -5.58 -12.38
C TYR A 219 1.33 -4.88 -11.70
N MET A 220 1.20 -4.62 -10.41
CA MET A 220 2.21 -3.96 -9.60
C MET A 220 3.48 -4.81 -9.42
N HIS A 221 3.33 -6.14 -9.29
CA HIS A 221 4.46 -7.07 -9.19
C HIS A 221 5.14 -7.30 -10.55
N GLN A 222 4.36 -7.51 -11.61
CA GLN A 222 4.88 -7.82 -12.94
C GLN A 222 5.48 -6.59 -13.64
N TRP A 223 4.89 -5.40 -13.45
CA TRP A 223 5.28 -4.16 -14.12
C TRP A 223 5.42 -2.98 -13.12
N PRO A 224 6.39 -3.03 -12.19
CA PRO A 224 6.53 -2.01 -11.16
C PRO A 224 6.80 -0.61 -11.73
N ILE A 225 7.48 -0.52 -12.87
CA ILE A 225 7.86 0.76 -13.51
C ILE A 225 6.65 1.45 -14.14
N THR A 226 5.82 0.70 -14.90
CA THR A 226 4.66 1.29 -15.58
C THR A 226 3.61 1.74 -14.58
N PHE A 227 3.38 0.94 -13.54
CA PHE A 227 2.45 1.29 -12.47
C PHE A 227 2.96 2.49 -11.64
N SER A 228 4.27 2.58 -11.41
CA SER A 228 4.88 3.77 -10.78
C SER A 228 4.67 5.05 -11.62
N PHE A 229 4.78 4.96 -12.95
CA PHE A 229 4.51 6.11 -13.82
C PHE A 229 3.05 6.55 -13.75
N PHE A 230 2.11 5.60 -13.76
CA PHE A 230 0.69 5.89 -13.61
C PHE A 230 0.35 6.52 -12.24
N ALA A 231 0.96 6.04 -11.16
CA ALA A 231 0.81 6.63 -9.83
C ALA A 231 1.37 8.07 -9.79
N PHE A 232 2.53 8.29 -10.40
CA PHE A 232 3.15 9.61 -10.49
C PHE A 232 2.29 10.62 -11.25
N THR A 233 1.78 10.24 -12.43
CA THR A 233 0.93 11.14 -13.22
C THR A 233 -0.38 11.48 -12.51
N ASN A 234 -0.99 10.52 -11.82
CA ASN A 234 -2.21 10.75 -11.06
C ASN A 234 -1.99 11.69 -9.86
N ILE A 235 -0.94 11.47 -9.07
CA ILE A 235 -0.60 12.33 -7.92
C ILE A 235 -0.27 13.74 -8.41
N LEU A 236 0.51 13.87 -9.47
CA LEU A 236 0.86 15.16 -10.05
C LEU A 236 -0.41 15.90 -10.54
N ALA A 237 -1.34 15.22 -11.19
CA ALA A 237 -2.59 15.81 -11.65
C ALA A 237 -3.48 16.32 -10.50
N VAL A 238 -3.57 15.58 -9.39
CA VAL A 238 -4.33 16.01 -8.20
C VAL A 238 -3.66 17.23 -7.56
N VAL A 239 -2.34 17.19 -7.40
CA VAL A 239 -1.56 18.27 -6.78
C VAL A 239 -1.61 19.55 -7.63
N THR A 240 -1.54 19.45 -8.96
CA THR A 240 -1.70 20.62 -9.84
C THR A 240 -3.14 21.14 -9.85
N MET A 241 -4.15 20.27 -9.82
CA MET A 241 -5.55 20.68 -9.71
C MET A 241 -5.81 21.49 -8.43
N VAL A 242 -5.32 21.02 -7.28
CA VAL A 242 -5.43 21.74 -6.00
C VAL A 242 -4.67 23.06 -6.03
N PHE A 243 -3.49 23.10 -6.66
CA PHE A 243 -2.70 24.32 -6.80
C PHE A 243 -3.43 25.37 -7.67
N LEU A 244 -4.00 24.96 -8.80
CA LEU A 244 -4.78 25.84 -9.68
C LEU A 244 -6.05 26.34 -9.00
N TRP A 245 -6.76 25.47 -8.27
CA TRP A 245 -7.94 25.85 -7.50
C TRP A 245 -7.59 26.89 -6.41
N ARG A 246 -6.52 26.66 -5.65
CA ARG A 246 -6.05 27.62 -4.63
C ARG A 246 -5.56 28.94 -5.24
N ARG A 247 -4.98 28.91 -6.44
CA ARG A 247 -4.60 30.13 -7.17
C ARG A 247 -5.83 30.88 -7.70
N GLY A 248 -6.86 30.16 -8.16
CA GLY A 248 -8.15 30.72 -8.57
C GLY A 248 -8.82 31.49 -7.44
N ASN A 249 -9.01 30.86 -6.27
CA ASN A 249 -9.63 31.51 -5.11
C ASN A 249 -8.86 32.75 -4.63
N LYS A 250 -7.52 32.72 -4.64
CA LYS A 250 -6.72 33.90 -4.27
C LYS A 250 -6.91 35.06 -5.24
N ASN A 251 -7.04 34.77 -6.53
CA ASN A 251 -7.27 35.82 -7.52
C ASN A 251 -8.66 36.45 -7.36
N GLU A 252 -9.65 35.67 -6.92
CA GLU A 252 -11.00 36.15 -6.60
C GLU A 252 -11.02 37.03 -5.34
N GLU A 253 -10.32 36.62 -4.29
CA GLU A 253 -10.10 37.41 -3.06
C GLU A 253 -9.42 38.76 -3.37
N ILE A 254 -8.35 38.75 -4.18
CA ILE A 254 -7.66 39.97 -4.61
C ILE A 254 -8.56 40.89 -5.46
N GLN A 255 -9.46 40.34 -6.30
CA GLN A 255 -10.38 41.17 -7.08
C GLN A 255 -11.47 41.81 -6.23
N LEU A 256 -11.89 41.15 -5.15
CA LEU A 256 -12.81 41.70 -4.17
C LEU A 256 -12.15 42.84 -3.38
N ASP A 257 -10.92 42.62 -2.89
CA ASP A 257 -10.16 43.66 -2.17
C ASP A 257 -9.92 44.90 -3.06
N LEU A 258 -9.57 44.70 -4.35
CA LEU A 258 -9.41 45.82 -5.30
C LEU A 258 -10.72 46.52 -5.66
N ALA A 259 -11.87 45.85 -5.56
CA ALA A 259 -13.16 46.47 -5.80
C ALA A 259 -13.62 47.31 -4.60
N ASP A 260 -13.36 46.84 -3.37
CA ASP A 260 -13.62 47.58 -2.14
C ASP A 260 -12.74 48.85 -2.04
N ASP A 261 -11.44 48.75 -2.39
CA ASP A 261 -10.52 49.92 -2.41
C ASP A 261 -10.96 50.99 -3.43
N LEU A 262 -11.62 50.59 -4.54
CA LEU A 262 -12.14 51.51 -5.55
C LEU A 262 -13.48 52.13 -5.14
N SER A 263 -14.32 51.43 -4.39
CA SER A 263 -15.55 52.03 -3.84
C SER A 263 -15.26 53.04 -2.72
N ASP A 264 -14.25 52.79 -1.88
CA ASP A 264 -13.87 53.72 -0.80
C ASP A 264 -13.24 55.02 -1.32
N SER A 265 -12.74 55.03 -2.57
CA SER A 265 -12.10 56.22 -3.16
C SER A 265 -13.04 57.11 -3.99
N ASP A 266 -14.26 56.65 -4.31
CA ASP A 266 -15.30 57.47 -4.98
C ASP A 266 -16.16 58.27 -3.98
N ASP A 267 -16.21 57.88 -2.70
CA ASP A 267 -16.96 58.60 -1.65
C ASP A 267 -16.26 59.89 -1.17
N ASP A 268 -14.95 60.05 -1.40
CA ASP A 268 -14.15 61.21 -0.97
C ASP A 268 -14.16 62.41 -1.97
N VAL A 269 -14.86 62.33 -3.11
CA VAL A 269 -14.82 63.39 -4.15
C VAL A 269 -16.03 64.33 -4.14
N ASN A 270 -17.11 64.03 -3.40
CA ASN A 270 -18.33 64.84 -3.41
C ASN A 270 -18.47 65.87 -2.26
N GLU A 271 -17.43 66.11 -1.45
CA GLU A 271 -17.51 67.03 -0.30
C GLU A 271 -16.90 68.44 -0.50
N GLU A 272 -16.48 68.81 -1.71
CA GLU A 272 -15.95 70.17 -1.97
C GLU A 272 -16.53 70.82 -3.23
N THR A 273 -17.85 71.05 -3.30
CA THR A 273 -18.39 72.25 -4.00
C THR A 273 -19.83 72.50 -3.57
N ASP A 274 -20.02 73.39 -2.59
CA ASP A 274 -21.03 74.46 -2.66
C ASP A 274 -21.01 75.30 -1.38
N ASN A 275 -20.34 76.46 -1.45
CA ASN A 275 -20.48 77.53 -0.46
C ASN A 275 -20.34 78.89 -1.15
N LYS A 276 -21.50 79.52 -1.44
CA LYS A 276 -21.82 80.96 -1.60
C LYS A 276 -23.17 81.02 -2.34
N GLU A 277 -24.26 81.58 -1.82
CA GLU A 277 -24.46 82.89 -1.20
C GLU A 277 -25.72 82.88 -0.31
N LEU A 278 -25.70 83.68 0.76
CA LEU A 278 -26.87 84.06 1.56
C LEU A 278 -27.94 84.74 0.68
N THR A 279 -29.20 84.39 0.87
CA THR A 279 -30.28 85.39 0.91
C THR A 279 -31.40 84.96 1.85
N ASP A 280 -32.01 85.98 2.45
CA ASP A 280 -32.90 85.99 3.60
C ASP A 280 -34.24 85.23 3.46
N GLU A 281 -34.86 85.10 4.65
CA GLU A 281 -36.29 85.20 4.96
C GLU A 281 -37.12 83.91 5.21
N ASN A 282 -37.49 83.79 6.50
CA ASN A 282 -38.72 83.22 7.07
C ASN A 282 -38.78 81.68 7.16
N LEU A 283 -39.22 81.02 8.24
CA LEU A 283 -40.20 81.36 9.27
C LEU A 283 -40.09 80.33 10.43
N CYS A 284 -40.07 80.81 11.68
CA CYS A 284 -40.65 80.30 12.94
C CYS A 284 -40.92 78.79 13.15
N LEU A 285 -40.74 78.15 14.31
CA LEU A 285 -40.44 78.48 15.71
C LEU A 285 -40.20 77.14 16.43
N ASP A 286 -39.29 77.11 17.41
CA ASP A 286 -39.19 76.08 18.43
C ASP A 286 -40.43 76.09 19.34
N GLU A 287 -40.81 74.91 19.85
CA GLU A 287 -41.30 74.78 21.23
C GLU A 287 -41.26 73.29 21.64
N ASN A 288 -40.37 72.97 22.57
CA ASN A 288 -40.50 71.84 23.48
C ASN A 288 -40.01 72.35 24.84
N GLU A 289 -40.93 72.58 25.78
CA GLU A 289 -40.70 72.28 27.19
C GLU A 289 -42.01 72.36 28.00
N ASP A 290 -42.04 71.51 29.03
CA ASP A 290 -42.80 71.59 30.28
C ASP A 290 -44.14 70.85 30.49
N ASP A 291 -44.02 69.90 31.43
CA ASP A 291 -44.84 69.71 32.64
C ASP A 291 -46.16 68.88 32.63
N SER A 292 -46.01 67.72 33.29
CA SER A 292 -46.80 67.14 34.39
C SER A 292 -48.35 67.10 34.38
N ASP A 293 -48.80 65.92 34.83
CA ASP A 293 -50.00 65.60 35.63
C ASP A 293 -51.33 65.15 34.99
N SER A 294 -51.58 63.85 35.20
CA SER A 294 -52.83 63.25 35.74
C SER A 294 -54.06 63.09 34.82
N ASN A 295 -54.43 61.83 34.53
CA ASN A 295 -55.54 61.11 35.19
C ASN A 295 -56.03 59.89 34.39
N ASN A 296 -56.20 58.79 35.13
CA ASN A 296 -57.15 57.67 35.04
C ASN A 296 -57.99 57.47 33.76
N VAL A 297 -58.13 56.21 33.32
CA VAL A 297 -59.31 55.36 33.60
C VAL A 297 -59.09 53.94 33.02
N GLU A 298 -59.32 52.95 33.89
CA GLU A 298 -59.44 51.49 33.66
C GLU A 298 -60.62 51.10 32.74
N ILE A 299 -60.71 49.78 32.46
CA ILE A 299 -61.87 48.93 32.05
C ILE A 299 -61.48 48.13 30.78
N GLU A 300 -61.54 46.80 30.68
CA GLU A 300 -61.99 45.68 31.53
C GLU A 300 -61.40 44.38 30.93
N GLU A 301 -61.01 43.43 31.78
CA GLU A 301 -60.92 41.99 31.47
C GLU A 301 -62.32 41.42 31.19
N ILE A 302 -62.47 40.39 30.32
CA ILE A 302 -63.31 39.18 30.56
C ILE A 302 -62.80 38.00 29.68
N ASP A 303 -62.09 37.08 30.35
CA ASP A 303 -62.44 35.66 30.58
C ASP A 303 -62.24 34.51 29.56
N GLY A 304 -61.82 33.36 30.13
CA GLY A 304 -61.98 31.99 29.65
C GLY A 304 -60.77 31.41 28.90
N GLY A 305 -59.87 30.58 29.44
CA GLY A 305 -60.01 29.56 30.47
C GLY A 305 -60.22 28.17 29.84
N SER A 306 -59.17 27.37 29.64
CA SER A 306 -59.10 25.93 30.03
C SER A 306 -57.92 25.11 29.44
N ARG A 307 -57.07 24.62 30.36
CA ARG A 307 -56.54 23.24 30.54
C ARG A 307 -55.87 22.48 29.37
N LEU A 308 -54.59 22.14 29.56
CA LEU A 308 -54.02 20.78 29.81
C LEU A 308 -52.49 20.84 29.60
N GLY A 309 -51.68 20.78 30.67
CA GLY A 309 -50.84 19.61 31.01
C GLY A 309 -49.64 19.46 30.07
N GLY A 310 -48.38 19.73 30.42
CA GLY A 310 -47.65 19.42 31.65
C GLY A 310 -46.67 18.28 31.39
N ARG A 311 -45.37 18.58 31.17
CA ARG A 311 -44.23 17.78 31.67
C ARG A 311 -42.85 18.45 31.44
N GLU A 312 -42.20 18.76 32.57
CA GLU A 312 -40.77 18.57 32.96
C GLU A 312 -39.71 18.57 31.85
N ILE A 313 -38.79 19.53 31.75
CA ILE A 313 -37.57 19.79 32.59
C ILE A 313 -36.60 18.60 32.69
N CYS A 314 -35.43 18.78 32.08
CA CYS A 314 -34.07 18.63 32.64
C CYS A 314 -33.18 19.56 31.78
N GLN A 315 -32.33 20.44 32.28
CA GLN A 315 -31.58 20.46 33.54
C GLN A 315 -31.34 21.90 33.99
#